data_AF-A0A8J6XPM5-F1
#
_entry.id   AF-A0A8J6XPM5-F1
#
_cell.length_a   1.000
_cell.length_b   1.000
_cell.length_c   1.000
_cell.angle_alpha   90.00
_cell.angle_beta   90.00
_cell.angle_gamma   90.00
#
_symmetry.space_group_name_H-M   'P 1'
#
loop_
_entity.id
_entity.type
_entity.pdbx_description
1 polymer ?
#
loop_
_entity_poly.entity_id
_entity_poly.type
_entity_poly.pdbx_seq_one_letter_code
_entity_poly.pdbx_strand_id
1 'polypeptide(L)'
;MRRDSIFYKLFQTSPTLLFELLTNPPINASKYRFDSVAVKEPKFEIDGVFLPPENEGVGIVYFCEVQFQKECGSFWAGTPRN
;
A
#
# COMPACT_ATOMS: atom_id res chain seq x y z
N MET A 1 -2.46 -14.23 -5.75
CA MET A 1 -2.16 -13.66 -4.42
C MET A 1 -3.49 -13.49 -3.71
N ARG A 2 -3.60 -13.99 -2.48
CA ARG A 2 -4.87 -13.98 -1.73
C ARG A 2 -5.12 -12.53 -1.35
N ARG A 3 -6.06 -11.86 -2.03
CA ARG A 3 -6.48 -10.50 -1.69
C ARG A 3 -7.24 -10.56 -0.37
N ASP A 4 -6.61 -10.16 0.72
CA ASP A 4 -7.32 -9.94 1.97
C ASP A 4 -8.09 -8.62 1.85
N SER A 5 -9.35 -8.73 1.42
CA SER A 5 -10.31 -7.63 1.31
C SER A 5 -10.51 -6.79 2.58
N ILE A 6 -9.93 -7.24 3.70
CA ILE A 6 -9.92 -6.52 4.97
C ILE A 6 -9.10 -5.23 4.91
N PHE A 7 -7.95 -5.20 4.22
CA PHE A 7 -7.14 -3.99 4.10
C PHE A 7 -7.85 -2.94 3.24
N TYR A 8 -8.48 -3.40 2.14
CA TYR A 8 -9.31 -2.53 1.32
C TYR A 8 -10.43 -1.87 2.14
N LYS A 9 -11.18 -2.65 2.93
CA LYS A 9 -12.24 -2.13 3.80
C LYS A 9 -11.70 -1.22 4.92
N LEU A 10 -10.53 -1.53 5.46
CA LEU A 10 -9.90 -0.75 6.52
C LEU A 10 -9.53 0.65 6.00
N PHE A 11 -8.84 0.74 4.87
CA PHE A 11 -8.46 2.02 4.26
C PHE A 11 -9.65 2.77 3.66
N GLN A 12 -10.68 2.06 3.19
CA GLN A 12 -11.95 2.67 2.77
C GLN A 12 -12.69 3.32 3.95
N THR A 13 -12.64 2.71 5.15
CA THR A 13 -13.30 3.25 6.35
C THR A 13 -12.45 4.34 7.02
N SER A 14 -11.12 4.24 6.96
CA SER A 14 -10.20 5.15 7.63
C SER A 14 -8.94 5.37 6.79
N PRO A 15 -8.98 6.28 5.80
CA PRO A 15 -7.82 6.60 4.98
C PRO A 15 -6.71 7.31 5.77
N THR A 16 -7.05 7.91 6.92
CA THR A 16 -6.10 8.60 7.80
C THR A 16 -5.05 7.67 8.42
N LEU A 17 -5.33 6.36 8.51
CA LEU A 17 -4.44 5.36 9.12
C LEU A 17 -3.05 5.33 8.48
N LEU A 18 -2.96 5.52 7.15
CA LEU A 18 -1.66 5.58 6.49
C LEU A 18 -0.83 6.77 6.99
N PHE A 19 -1.47 7.91 7.22
CA PHE A 19 -0.80 9.12 7.70
C PHE A 19 -0.38 9.03 9.16
N GLU A 20 -1.07 8.23 9.97
CA GLU A 20 -0.63 7.93 11.35
C GLU A 20 0.65 7.08 11.38
N LEU A 21 0.87 6.25 10.36
CA LEU A 21 2.11 5.48 10.20
C LEU A 21 3.27 6.33 9.67
N LEU A 22 2.98 7.49 9.07
CA LEU A 22 4.00 8.43 8.59
C LEU A 22 4.51 9.27 9.77
N THR A 23 5.82 9.37 9.90
CA THR A 23 6.47 10.21 10.93
C THR A 23 6.12 11.70 10.77
N ASN A 24 5.80 12.13 9.55
CA ASN A 24 5.45 13.51 9.26
C ASN A 24 4.21 13.57 8.34
N PRO A 25 2.99 13.50 8.91
CA PRO A 25 1.77 13.54 8.13
C PRO A 25 1.54 14.94 7.52
N PRO A 26 0.99 15.02 6.31
CA PRO A 26 0.65 16.30 5.71
C PRO A 26 -0.61 16.88 6.39
N ILE A 27 -0.69 18.21 6.51
CA ILE A 27 -1.78 18.89 7.25
C ILE A 27 -3.18 18.64 6.66
N ASN A 28 -3.22 18.28 5.38
CA ASN A 28 -4.40 17.96 4.61
C ASN A 28 -4.71 16.45 4.57
N ALA A 29 -4.10 15.61 5.42
CA ALA A 29 -4.30 14.16 5.49
C ALA A 29 -5.79 13.75 5.47
N SER A 30 -6.66 14.49 6.17
CA SER A 30 -8.11 14.22 6.22
C SER A 30 -8.86 14.48 4.91
N LYS A 31 -8.24 15.19 3.96
CA LYS A 31 -8.82 15.51 2.65
C LYS A 31 -8.39 14.52 1.56
N TYR A 32 -7.50 13.57 1.88
CA TYR A 32 -7.09 12.55 0.93
C TYR A 32 -8.21 11.55 0.71
N ARG A 33 -8.39 11.16 -0.56
CA ARG A 33 -9.33 10.11 -0.95
C ARG A 33 -8.58 8.82 -1.22
N PHE A 34 -9.01 7.74 -0.59
CA PHE A 34 -8.56 6.40 -0.91
C PHE A 34 -9.32 5.85 -2.13
N ASP A 35 -8.57 5.28 -3.07
CA ASP A 35 -9.10 4.56 -4.23
C ASP A 35 -8.27 3.29 -4.48
N SER A 36 -8.82 2.31 -5.18
CA SER A 36 -8.08 1.12 -5.61
C SER A 36 -8.15 1.03 -7.12
N VAL A 37 -7.01 1.24 -7.79
CA VAL A 37 -6.96 1.31 -9.25
C VAL A 37 -6.33 0.04 -9.79
N ALA A 38 -7.10 -0.69 -10.60
CA ALA A 38 -6.57 -1.74 -11.46
C ALA A 38 -6.10 -1.12 -12.78
N VAL A 39 -4.80 -1.06 -13.00
CA VAL A 39 -4.22 -0.57 -14.25
C VAL A 39 -4.40 -1.67 -15.31
N LYS A 40 -5.01 -1.30 -16.45
CA LYS A 40 -5.43 -2.28 -17.46
C LYS A 40 -4.25 -2.91 -18.22
N GLU A 41 -3.10 -2.26 -18.34
CA GLU A 41 -1.90 -2.80 -18.99
C GLU A 41 -0.61 -2.15 -18.45
N PRO A 42 0.43 -2.92 -18.04
CA PRO A 42 0.44 -4.35 -17.72
C PRO A 42 -0.45 -4.60 -16.49
N LYS A 43 -0.77 -5.87 -16.16
CA LYS A 43 -1.61 -6.26 -15.03
C LYS A 43 -1.03 -5.83 -13.66
N PHE A 44 -1.06 -4.55 -13.37
CA PHE A 44 -0.68 -3.95 -12.10
C PHE A 44 -1.97 -3.59 -11.37
N GLU A 45 -2.32 -4.42 -10.40
CA GLU A 45 -3.34 -4.10 -9.41
C GLU A 45 -2.63 -3.38 -8.27
N ILE A 46 -2.96 -2.10 -8.05
CA ILE A 46 -2.47 -1.36 -6.90
C ILE A 46 -3.48 -1.57 -5.77
N ASP A 47 -3.02 -2.08 -4.62
CA ASP A 47 -3.91 -2.38 -3.48
C ASP A 47 -4.60 -1.13 -2.93
N GLY A 48 -3.92 0.02 -2.98
CA GLY A 48 -4.47 1.30 -2.57
C GLY A 48 -3.71 2.51 -3.13
N VAL A 49 -4.44 3.54 -3.56
CA VAL A 49 -3.90 4.85 -3.94
C VAL A 49 -4.60 5.95 -3.16
N PHE A 50 -3.84 6.91 -2.66
CA PHE A 50 -4.34 8.07 -1.94
C PHE A 50 -4.14 9.31 -2.80
N LEU A 51 -5.26 9.88 -3.22
CA LEU A 51 -5.29 11.06 -4.08
C LEU A 51 -5.43 12.33 -3.23
N PRO A 52 -4.58 13.34 -3.46
CA PRO A 52 -4.69 14.64 -2.80
C PRO A 52 -5.95 15.37 -3.30
N PRO A 53 -6.49 16.32 -2.51
CA PRO A 53 -7.59 17.17 -2.97
C PRO A 53 -7.14 18.07 -4.12
N GLU A 54 -7.97 18.23 -5.16
CA GLU A 54 -7.69 19.07 -6.35
C GLU A 54 -7.41 20.55 -6.02
N ASN A 55 -7.74 21.00 -4.81
CA ASN A 55 -7.67 22.39 -4.38
C ASN A 55 -6.29 22.84 -3.85
N GLU A 56 -5.34 21.90 -3.69
CA GLU A 56 -3.94 22.20 -3.37
C GLU A 56 -3.09 21.68 -4.53
N GLY A 57 -2.45 22.60 -5.29
CA GLY A 57 -1.60 22.25 -6.43
C GLY A 57 -0.47 21.25 -6.08
N VAL A 58 0.19 20.69 -7.10
CA VAL A 58 1.23 19.62 -6.99
C VAL A 58 1.03 18.73 -5.76
N GLY A 59 -0.14 18.10 -5.66
CA GLY A 59 -0.44 17.19 -4.57
C GLY A 59 0.39 15.91 -4.66
N ILE A 60 0.86 15.42 -3.52
CA ILE A 60 1.61 14.17 -3.43
C ILE A 60 0.61 13.02 -3.50
N VAL A 61 0.84 12.06 -4.41
CA VAL A 61 0.05 10.83 -4.48
C VAL A 61 0.77 9.75 -3.67
N TYR A 62 0.07 9.10 -2.74
CA TYR A 62 0.65 7.97 -1.99
C TYR A 62 0.13 6.65 -2.55
N PHE A 63 1.06 5.72 -2.81
CA PHE A 63 0.74 4.36 -3.22
C PHE A 63 0.94 3.42 -2.03
N CYS A 64 -0.03 2.55 -1.77
CA CYS A 64 0.02 1.53 -0.74
C CYS A 64 -0.10 0.16 -1.42
N GLU A 65 0.91 -0.67 -1.19
CA GLU A 65 0.96 -2.04 -1.71
C GLU A 65 1.21 -2.99 -0.54
N VAL A 66 0.32 -3.98 -0.37
CA VAL A 66 0.35 -4.93 0.73
C VAL A 66 0.95 -6.24 0.20
N GLN A 67 2.27 -6.33 0.30
CA GLN A 67 2.99 -7.53 -0.09
C GLN A 67 3.14 -8.47 1.12
N PHE A 68 2.54 -9.65 1.04
CA PHE A 68 2.85 -10.73 1.97
C PHE A 68 4.28 -11.20 1.70
N GLN A 69 5.11 -11.24 2.74
CA GLN A 69 6.39 -11.94 2.63
C GLN A 69 6.11 -13.40 2.30
N LYS A 70 6.58 -13.86 1.14
CA LYS A 70 6.81 -15.28 0.95
C LYS A 70 7.92 -15.66 1.93
N GLU A 71 7.67 -16.66 2.76
CA GLU A 71 8.66 -17.15 3.71
C GLU A 71 10.03 -17.30 3.03
N CYS A 72 11.01 -16.56 3.54
CA CYS A 72 12.40 -16.79 3.21
C CYS A 72 12.84 -18.04 3.97
N GLY A 73 12.54 -19.20 3.40
CA GLY A 73 13.01 -20.50 3.87
C GLY A 73 14.27 -20.96 3.15
N SER A 74 15.23 -20.07 2.86
CA SER A 74 16.57 -20.52 2.44
C SER A 74 17.36 -20.93 3.68
N PHE A 75 16.97 -22.04 4.29
CA PHE A 75 17.80 -22.71 5.28
C PHE A 75 18.99 -23.30 4.53
N TRP A 76 20.14 -22.63 4.61
CA TRP A 76 21.42 -23.17 4.17
C TRP A 76 21.75 -24.39 5.03
N ALA A 77 21.32 -25.58 4.59
CA ALA A 77 21.87 -26.82 5.10
C ALA A 77 23.24 -27.02 4.43
N GLY A 78 24.29 -26.51 5.09
CA GLY A 78 25.64 -26.91 4.81
C GLY A 78 25.77 -28.42 5.07
N THR A 79 25.82 -29.22 4.02
CA THR A 79 26.46 -30.54 4.07
C THR A 79 27.83 -30.42 3.43
N PRO A 80 28.93 -30.63 4.18
CA PRO A 80 30.22 -30.88 3.55
C PRO A 80 30.11 -32.23 2.84
N ARG A 81 30.27 -32.24 1.51
CA ARG A 81 30.52 -33.49 0.79
C ARG A 81 31.93 -33.93 1.15
N ASN A 82 32.00 -35.12 1.74
CA ASN A 82 33.22 -35.88 1.98
C ASN A 82 33.85 -36.30 0.64
#